data_AF-A0A5T0GVR0-F1
#
_entry.id   AF-A0A5T0GVR0-F1
#
_cell.length_a   1.000
_cell.length_b   1.000
_cell.length_c   1.000
_cell.angle_alpha   90.00
_cell.angle_beta   90.00
_cell.angle_gamma   90.00
#
_symmetry.space_group_name_H-M   'P 1'
#
loop_
_entity.id
_entity.type
_entity.pdbx_description
1 polymer ?
#
loop_
_entity_poly.entity_id
_entity_poly.type
_entity_poly.pdbx_seq_one_letter_code
_entity_poly.pdbx_strand_id
1 'polypeptide(L)' 'RRSSLASEDDKEVSFEEEGDEELENAVYLYICKCSGAIHDVPFGIHEKIKLQGKKFKCKKCREALEFYKVYSEGF' A
#
# COMPACT_ATOMS: atom_id res chain seq x y z
N ARG A 1 27.72 50.87 9.20
CA ARG A 1 28.63 49.70 9.08
C ARG A 1 27.78 48.48 9.42
N ARG A 2 27.15 47.87 8.41
CA ARG A 2 27.43 46.49 7.91
C ARG A 2 27.77 45.49 9.01
N SER A 3 26.85 44.57 9.25
CA SER A 3 27.06 43.11 9.31
C SER A 3 25.70 42.48 9.66
N SER A 4 24.95 41.92 8.70
CA SER A 4 25.10 40.55 8.16
C SER A 4 24.80 39.52 9.27
N LEU A 5 23.57 39.00 9.38
CA LEU A 5 23.08 37.76 8.73
C LEU A 5 23.99 36.54 8.96
N ALA A 6 23.55 35.61 9.81
CA ALA A 6 23.72 34.17 9.63
C ALA A 6 22.60 33.47 10.42
N SER A 7 21.56 33.03 9.69
CA SER A 7 20.56 32.11 10.20
C SER A 7 21.10 30.71 9.98
N GLU A 8 21.36 29.96 11.04
CA GLU A 8 21.74 28.56 10.96
C GLU A 8 21.04 27.84 12.11
N ASP A 9 19.91 27.20 11.81
CA ASP A 9 19.63 25.81 12.19
C ASP A 9 18.30 25.40 11.51
N ASP A 10 18.29 25.30 10.18
CA ASP A 10 17.26 24.53 9.50
C ASP A 10 17.67 23.07 9.62
N LYS A 11 17.36 22.49 10.79
CA LYS A 11 17.50 21.07 11.01
C LYS A 11 16.44 20.38 10.18
N GLU A 12 16.84 19.99 8.98
CA GLU A 12 16.08 19.16 8.06
C GLU A 12 15.71 17.86 8.79
N VAL A 13 14.52 17.83 9.38
CA VAL A 13 13.95 16.58 9.88
C VAL A 13 13.52 15.82 8.64
N SER A 14 14.42 14.98 8.12
CA SER A 14 14.02 13.92 7.21
C SER A 14 13.25 12.93 8.08
N PHE A 15 11.92 13.07 8.08
CA PHE A 15 11.04 12.04 8.60
C PHE A 15 11.21 10.87 7.63
N GLU A 16 12.12 9.94 7.95
CA GLU A 16 12.07 8.60 7.39
C GLU A 16 10.66 8.12 7.72
N GLU A 17 9.82 8.07 6.68
CA GLU A 17 8.48 7.53 6.75
C GLU A 17 8.64 6.09 7.22
N GLU A 18 8.50 5.88 8.53
CA GLU A 18 8.29 4.58 9.17
C GLU A 18 6.87 4.11 8.77
N GLY A 19 6.67 4.06 7.45
CA GLY A 19 5.47 3.67 6.78
C GLY A 19 5.65 2.22 6.39
N ASP A 20 5.08 1.34 7.21
CA ASP A 20 4.40 0.17 6.66
C ASP A 20 5.32 -0.86 5.94
N GLU A 21 6.58 -1.04 6.33
CA GLU A 21 7.40 -2.19 5.86
C GLU A 21 6.68 -3.53 6.10
N GLU A 22 5.92 -3.64 7.20
CA GLU A 22 5.03 -4.76 7.49
C GLU A 22 3.90 -4.92 6.46
N LEU A 23 3.44 -3.81 5.89
CA LEU A 23 2.36 -3.75 4.92
C LEU A 23 2.85 -4.09 3.51
N GLU A 24 4.08 -3.71 3.17
CA GLU A 24 4.73 -4.11 1.91
C GLU A 24 4.89 -5.64 1.82
N ASN A 25 5.18 -6.27 2.96
CA ASN A 25 5.31 -7.73 3.09
C ASN A 25 3.96 -8.43 3.31
N ALA A 26 2.86 -7.69 3.43
CA ALA A 26 1.56 -8.27 3.70
C ALA A 26 0.94 -8.94 2.46
N VAL A 27 0.26 -10.06 2.70
CA VAL A 27 -0.53 -10.74 1.68
C VAL A 27 -1.97 -10.25 1.75
N TYR A 28 -2.45 -9.63 0.67
CA TYR A 28 -3.83 -9.14 0.58
C TYR A 28 -4.72 -10.19 -0.04
N LEU A 29 -5.75 -10.58 0.68
CA LEU A 29 -6.69 -11.60 0.24
C LEU A 29 -7.95 -10.93 -0.31
N TYR A 30 -8.33 -11.34 -1.52
CA TYR A 30 -9.50 -10.86 -2.24
C TYR A 30 -10.46 -12.01 -2.54
N ILE A 31 -11.75 -11.82 -2.36
CA ILE A 31 -12.75 -12.85 -2.62
C ILE A 31 -13.42 -12.67 -4.00
N CYS A 32 -13.61 -13.78 -4.72
CA CYS A 32 -14.43 -13.83 -5.93
C CYS A 32 -15.85 -14.29 -5.61
N LYS A 33 -16.87 -13.54 -6.06
CA LYS A 33 -18.29 -13.96 -5.97
C LYS A 33 -18.60 -15.23 -6.76
N CYS A 34 -17.88 -15.43 -7.86
CA CYS A 34 -18.09 -16.52 -8.79
C CYS A 34 -17.90 -17.94 -8.23
N SER A 35 -16.96 -18.10 -7.31
CA SER A 35 -16.58 -19.41 -6.78
C SER A 35 -16.42 -19.39 -5.26
N GLY A 36 -16.60 -18.23 -4.62
CA GLY A 36 -16.22 -18.00 -3.24
C GLY A 36 -14.71 -18.15 -3.00
N ALA A 37 -13.90 -18.27 -4.06
CA ALA A 37 -12.47 -18.47 -3.96
C ALA A 37 -11.76 -17.21 -3.47
N ILE A 38 -10.74 -17.40 -2.66
CA ILE A 38 -9.85 -16.35 -2.17
C ILE A 38 -8.64 -16.29 -3.10
N HIS A 39 -8.30 -15.07 -3.52
CA HIS A 39 -7.15 -14.72 -4.34
C HIS A 39 -6.13 -13.99 -3.48
N ASP A 40 -4.92 -14.49 -3.48
CA ASP A 40 -3.73 -13.81 -3.00
C ASP A 40 -3.34 -12.68 -3.96
N VAL A 41 -3.21 -11.48 -3.41
CA VAL A 41 -2.87 -10.26 -4.13
C VAL A 41 -1.70 -9.62 -3.38
N PRO A 42 -0.53 -9.45 -4.04
CA PRO A 42 0.61 -8.79 -3.42
C PRO A 42 0.37 -7.28 -3.26
N PHE A 43 1.10 -6.65 -2.33
CA PHE A 43 0.99 -5.22 -2.02
C PHE A 43 0.97 -4.32 -3.26
N GLY A 44 1.91 -4.50 -4.19
CA GLY A 44 1.98 -3.67 -5.40
C GLY A 44 0.78 -3.78 -6.34
N ILE A 45 -0.07 -4.81 -6.22
CA ILE A 45 -1.35 -4.89 -6.93
C ILE A 45 -2.47 -4.29 -6.09
N HIS A 46 -2.49 -4.56 -4.78
CA HIS A 46 -3.42 -3.94 -3.84
C HIS A 46 -3.37 -2.41 -3.93
N GLU A 47 -2.16 -1.86 -3.89
CA GLU A 47 -1.90 -0.43 -4.02
C GLU A 47 -2.44 0.13 -5.34
N LYS A 48 -2.22 -0.57 -6.47
CA LYS A 48 -2.79 -0.15 -7.77
C LYS A 48 -4.31 -0.18 -7.79
N ILE A 49 -4.94 -1.11 -7.08
CA ILE A 49 -6.40 -1.16 -6.94
C ILE A 49 -6.89 0.06 -6.16
N LYS A 50 -6.20 0.42 -5.08
CA LYS A 50 -6.54 1.55 -4.20
C LYS A 50 -6.24 2.91 -4.84
N LEU A 51 -5.02 3.14 -5.29
CA LEU A 51 -4.54 4.42 -5.81
C LEU A 51 -4.99 4.70 -7.24
N GLN A 52 -4.93 3.70 -8.12
CA GLN A 52 -5.28 3.87 -9.54
C GLN A 52 -6.76 3.56 -9.83
N GLY A 53 -7.52 3.10 -8.83
CA GLY A 53 -8.91 2.68 -9.00
C GLY A 53 -9.08 1.52 -9.98
N LYS A 54 -8.02 0.76 -10.27
CA LYS A 54 -8.07 -0.34 -11.24
C LYS A 54 -8.90 -1.48 -10.67
N LYS A 55 -9.92 -1.90 -11.44
CA LYS A 55 -10.76 -3.05 -11.08
C LYS A 55 -10.01 -4.34 -11.38
N PHE A 56 -9.50 -4.99 -10.33
CA PHE A 56 -8.89 -6.31 -10.45
C PHE A 56 -9.99 -7.35 -10.63
N LYS A 57 -9.90 -8.15 -11.69
CA LYS A 57 -10.95 -9.08 -12.09
C LYS A 57 -10.45 -10.51 -11.97
N CYS A 58 -11.33 -11.41 -11.52
CA CYS A 58 -11.05 -12.83 -11.52
C CYS A 58 -10.83 -13.32 -12.96
N LYS A 59 -9.78 -14.09 -13.21
CA LYS A 59 -9.50 -14.65 -14.54
C LYS A 59 -10.57 -15.63 -15.03
N LYS A 60 -11.31 -16.26 -14.11
CA LYS A 60 -12.36 -17.25 -14.42
C LYS A 60 -13.69 -16.60 -14.81
N CYS A 61 -14.28 -15.79 -13.93
CA CYS A 61 -15.60 -15.19 -14.17
C CYS A 61 -15.55 -13.76 -14.74
N ARG A 62 -14.37 -13.13 -14.75
CA ARG A 62 -14.16 -11.72 -15.15
C ARG A 62 -14.90 -10.69 -14.28
N GLU A 63 -15.46 -11.09 -13.15
CA GLU A 63 -16.03 -10.18 -12.16
C GLU A 63 -14.94 -9.51 -11.34
N ALA A 64 -15.26 -8.33 -10.79
CA ALA A 64 -14.36 -7.62 -9.90
C ALA A 64 -14.20 -8.37 -8.58
N LEU A 65 -12.96 -8.46 -8.12
CA LEU A 65 -12.61 -9.04 -6.84
C LEU A 65 -12.87 -8.02 -5.72
N GLU A 66 -13.42 -8.49 -4.61
CA GLU A 66 -13.68 -7.67 -3.42
C GLU A 66 -12.59 -7.92 -2.38
N PHE A 67 -12.12 -6.85 -1.74
CA PHE A 67 -11.14 -6.97 -0.66
C PHE A 67 -11.75 -7.73 0.51
N TYR A 68 -11.02 -8.71 1.06
CA TYR A 68 -11.48 -9.54 2.16
C TYR A 68 -10.68 -9.29 3.44
N LYS A 69 -9.38 -9.60 3.45
CA LYS A 69 -8.52 -9.38 4.62
C LYS A 69 -7.06 -9.23 4.20
N VAL A 70 -6.24 -8.69 5.10
CA VAL A 70 -4.79 -8.67 4.97
C VAL A 70 -4.18 -9.66 5.97
N TYR A 71 -3.09 -10.32 5.58
CA TYR A 71 -2.30 -11.16 6.46
C TYR A 71 -0.87 -10.62 6.46
N SER A 72 -0.49 -9.99 7.58
CA SER A 72 0.89 -9.69 7.93
C SER A 72 1.26 -10.60 9.11
N GLU A 73 2.28 -11.44 8.93
CA GLU A 73 2.88 -12.13 10.08
C GLU A 73 3.73 -11.10 10.81
N GLY A 74 3.13 -10.45 11.81
CA GLY A 74 3.88 -9.62 12.75
C GLY A 74 4.85 -10.51 13.52
N PHE A 75 6.15 -10.27 13.34
CA PHE A 75 7.23 -10.96 14.06
C PHE A 75 7.58 -10.22 15.34
#